data_AF-A0A1H1JFW8-F1
#
_entry.id   AF-A0A1H1JFW8-F1
#
_cell.length_a   1.000
_cell.length_b   1.000
_cell.length_c   1.000
_cell.angle_alpha   90.00
_cell.angle_beta   90.00
_cell.angle_gamma   90.00
#
_symmetry.space_group_name_H-M   'P 1'
#
loop_
_entity.id
_entity.type
_entity.pdbx_description
1 polymer ?
#
loop_
_entity_poly.entity_id
_entity_poly.type
_entity_poly.pdbx_seq_one_letter_code
_entity_poly.pdbx_strand_id
1 'polypeptide(L)'
;MPTSKTASTPQHRASVKRDAAAHCPSRRTFLAVAAGTAIAALASTPMSWLPRAQAAEGASGTTSAAFLRVSMFVTGQSDLDHETGDRFFAALSRRDASFATKIDALLAHVDQAKFSNMDAFLAATPADATLLATATSVVSAWYLGIVGDAADAELITYADALMYRPTRGILAVPTYGPGPLAWGAKPQSS
;
A
#
# COMPACT_ATOMS: atom_id res chain seq x y z
N MET A 1 57.64 -53.16 35.24
CA MET A 1 56.94 -52.80 36.50
C MET A 1 57.63 -51.57 37.08
N PRO A 2 56.93 -50.55 37.62
CA PRO A 2 55.54 -50.51 38.12
C PRO A 2 54.61 -49.57 37.28
N THR A 3 53.40 -50.03 36.94
CA THR A 3 52.07 -49.73 37.51
C THR A 3 51.25 -48.72 36.70
N SER A 4 50.45 -49.30 35.80
CA SER A 4 49.05 -49.00 35.45
C SER A 4 48.39 -47.72 35.99
N LYS A 5 47.74 -46.95 35.10
CA LYS A 5 46.31 -46.63 35.27
C LYS A 5 45.62 -46.31 33.94
N THR A 6 45.03 -47.35 33.37
CA THR A 6 43.89 -47.28 32.46
C THR A 6 42.72 -46.56 33.14
N ALA A 7 42.22 -45.47 32.54
CA ALA A 7 40.94 -44.90 32.90
C ALA A 7 39.91 -45.35 31.86
N SER A 8 39.14 -46.36 32.26
CA SER A 8 37.98 -46.88 31.55
C SER A 8 36.83 -45.87 31.59
N THR A 9 36.14 -45.80 30.46
CA THR A 9 34.93 -45.04 30.14
C THR A 9 33.76 -45.32 31.11
N PRO A 10 32.74 -44.45 31.13
CA PRO A 10 31.43 -44.98 30.76
C PRO A 10 30.76 -44.13 29.68
N GLN A 11 30.45 -44.78 28.55
CA GLN A 11 29.57 -44.25 27.53
C GLN A 11 28.16 -44.37 28.07
N HIS A 12 27.50 -43.25 28.31
CA HIS A 12 26.10 -43.24 28.67
C HIS A 12 25.25 -43.38 27.40
N ARG A 13 25.13 -44.61 26.88
CA ARG A 13 24.17 -44.96 25.83
C ARG A 13 22.80 -45.12 26.48
N ALA A 14 22.01 -44.05 26.53
CA ALA A 14 20.58 -44.13 26.83
C ALA A 14 19.81 -44.22 25.51
N SER A 15 19.21 -45.38 25.26
CA SER A 15 18.30 -45.63 24.15
C SER A 15 16.84 -45.39 24.59
N VAL A 16 16.16 -44.55 23.79
CA VAL A 16 14.74 -44.62 23.39
C VAL A 16 13.65 -44.36 24.44
N LYS A 17 12.86 -43.30 24.21
CA LYS A 17 11.43 -43.42 23.86
C LYS A 17 10.93 -42.15 23.16
N ARG A 18 10.63 -42.28 21.86
CA ARG A 18 9.82 -41.31 21.11
C ARG A 18 8.39 -41.80 21.21
N ASP A 19 7.56 -41.15 22.02
CA ASP A 19 6.11 -41.25 21.95
C ASP A 19 5.50 -39.97 22.52
N ALA A 20 5.03 -39.11 21.61
CA ALA A 20 3.88 -38.23 21.80
C ALA A 20 3.54 -37.64 20.44
N ALA A 21 2.60 -38.28 19.75
CA ALA A 21 1.97 -37.74 18.55
C ALA A 21 1.24 -36.44 18.94
N ALA A 22 1.90 -35.30 18.71
CA ALA A 22 1.25 -34.00 18.73
C ALA A 22 0.23 -33.98 17.58
N HIS A 23 -1.04 -34.05 17.92
CA HIS A 23 -2.14 -33.88 16.98
C HIS A 23 -2.09 -32.44 16.45
N CYS A 24 -1.65 -32.24 15.22
CA CYS A 24 -1.80 -30.96 14.54
C CYS A 24 -3.31 -30.72 14.29
N PRO A 25 -3.96 -29.76 14.97
CA PRO A 25 -5.34 -29.44 14.63
C PRO A 25 -5.38 -28.90 13.20
N SER A 26 -6.21 -29.50 12.36
CA SER A 26 -6.45 -29.03 11.00
C SER A 26 -6.99 -27.60 11.04
N ARG A 27 -6.51 -26.73 10.13
CA ARG A 27 -6.94 -25.33 9.98
C ARG A 27 -8.47 -25.17 9.93
N ARG A 28 -9.17 -26.20 9.44
CA ARG A 28 -10.64 -26.25 9.37
C ARG A 28 -11.31 -26.32 10.75
N THR A 29 -10.72 -27.02 11.72
CA THR A 29 -11.27 -27.14 13.07
C THR A 29 -11.11 -25.83 13.84
N PHE A 30 -10.02 -25.09 13.60
CA PHE A 30 -9.81 -23.77 14.19
C PHE A 30 -10.82 -22.73 13.67
N LEU A 31 -11.11 -22.73 12.36
CA LEU A 31 -12.10 -21.84 11.76
C LEU A 31 -13.54 -22.17 12.19
N ALA A 32 -13.86 -23.46 12.37
CA ALA A 32 -15.19 -23.89 12.82
C ALA A 32 -15.48 -23.47 14.28
N VAL A 33 -14.48 -23.51 15.17
CA VAL A 33 -14.64 -23.06 16.56
C VAL A 33 -14.70 -21.54 16.67
N ALA A 34 -13.95 -20.80 15.86
CA ALA A 34 -14.00 -19.34 15.83
C ALA A 34 -15.33 -18.77 15.29
N ALA A 35 -16.01 -19.50 14.38
CA ALA A 35 -17.30 -19.09 13.85
C ALA A 35 -18.48 -19.29 14.84
N GLY A 36 -18.35 -20.22 15.79
CA GLY A 36 -19.44 -20.59 16.71
C GLY A 36 -19.63 -19.66 17.91
N THR A 37 -18.58 -18.95 18.35
CA THR A 37 -18.63 -18.10 19.56
C THR A 37 -18.90 -16.62 19.27
N ALA A 38 -18.87 -16.18 18.01
CA ALA A 38 -19.04 -14.78 17.65
C ALA A 38 -20.51 -14.30 17.61
N ILE A 39 -21.49 -15.20 17.50
CA ILE A 39 -22.88 -14.80 17.22
C ILE A 39 -23.69 -14.45 18.49
N ALA A 40 -23.21 -14.77 19.70
CA ALA A 40 -23.99 -14.60 20.93
C ALA A 40 -23.60 -13.41 21.82
N ALA A 41 -22.60 -12.59 21.46
CA ALA A 41 -22.07 -11.53 22.34
C ALA A 41 -22.03 -10.11 21.72
N LEU A 42 -22.76 -9.86 20.63
CA LEU A 42 -22.70 -8.58 19.89
C LEU A 42 -23.83 -7.59 20.21
N ALA A 43 -24.71 -7.87 21.17
CA ALA A 43 -25.93 -7.07 21.35
C ALA A 43 -25.81 -5.84 22.28
N SER A 44 -24.68 -5.60 22.97
CA SER A 44 -24.67 -4.58 24.02
C SER A 44 -23.32 -3.96 24.39
N THR A 45 -22.40 -3.83 23.43
CA THR A 45 -21.24 -2.92 23.57
C THR A 45 -21.43 -1.69 22.67
N PRO A 46 -21.42 -0.46 23.22
CA PRO A 46 -21.40 0.75 22.40
C PRO A 46 -20.07 0.79 21.66
N MET A 47 -20.11 0.43 20.38
CA MET A 47 -18.97 0.31 19.48
C MET A 47 -18.52 1.69 18.96
N SER A 48 -18.35 2.64 19.89
CA SER A 48 -18.07 4.06 19.59
C SER A 48 -16.60 4.32 19.19
N TRP A 49 -15.73 3.32 19.34
CA TRP A 49 -14.27 3.45 19.15
C TRP A 49 -13.74 2.68 17.93
N LEU A 50 -14.61 1.99 17.18
CA LEU A 50 -14.19 1.36 15.94
C LEU A 50 -14.13 2.41 14.82
N PRO A 51 -13.03 2.48 14.04
CA PRO A 51 -13.04 3.25 12.81
C PRO A 51 -14.20 2.73 11.94
N ARG A 52 -15.17 3.60 11.65
CA ARG A 52 -16.24 3.27 10.71
C ARG A 52 -15.60 3.11 9.34
N ALA A 53 -15.36 1.87 8.92
CA ALA A 53 -15.06 1.56 7.53
C ALA A 53 -16.30 1.98 6.72
N GLN A 54 -16.25 3.16 6.12
CA GLN A 54 -17.25 3.58 5.16
C GLN A 54 -16.99 2.73 3.91
N ALA A 55 -17.72 1.63 3.76
CA ALA A 55 -17.84 0.97 2.47
C ALA A 55 -18.41 2.03 1.51
N ALA A 56 -17.58 2.46 0.56
CA ALA A 56 -18.03 3.33 -0.51
C ALA A 56 -19.02 2.52 -1.36
N GLU A 57 -20.31 2.74 -1.14
CA GLU A 57 -21.39 2.05 -1.85
C GLU A 57 -21.38 2.48 -3.33
N GLY A 58 -20.71 1.68 -4.16
CA GLY A 58 -21.30 1.08 -5.36
C GLY A 58 -21.73 1.94 -6.56
N ALA A 59 -21.56 3.26 -6.59
CA ALA A 59 -21.84 4.08 -7.79
C ALA A 59 -20.58 4.46 -8.60
N SER A 60 -19.39 4.08 -8.12
CA SER A 60 -18.09 4.62 -8.59
C SER A 60 -17.41 3.86 -9.72
N GLY A 61 -18.01 2.79 -10.27
CA GLY A 61 -17.32 1.91 -11.23
C GLY A 61 -16.83 2.61 -12.50
N THR A 62 -17.64 3.50 -13.09
CA THR A 62 -17.26 4.21 -14.33
C THR A 62 -16.36 5.42 -14.05
N THR A 63 -16.69 6.22 -13.03
CA THR A 63 -15.91 7.43 -12.71
C THR A 63 -14.54 7.09 -12.15
N SER A 64 -14.40 5.99 -11.41
CA SER A 64 -13.08 5.50 -10.99
C SER A 64 -12.22 5.06 -12.19
N ALA A 65 -12.81 4.37 -13.17
CA ALA A 65 -12.10 4.00 -14.39
C ALA A 65 -11.65 5.22 -15.21
N ALA A 66 -12.49 6.27 -15.29
CA ALA A 66 -12.13 7.55 -15.91
C ALA A 66 -10.96 8.22 -15.17
N PHE A 67 -11.00 8.25 -13.83
CA PHE A 67 -9.93 8.77 -13.01
C PHE A 67 -8.60 8.05 -13.23
N LEU A 68 -8.59 6.71 -13.29
CA LEU A 68 -7.37 5.95 -13.58
C LEU A 68 -6.81 6.26 -14.96
N ARG A 69 -7.67 6.39 -15.98
CA ARG A 69 -7.23 6.73 -17.35
C ARG A 69 -6.61 8.13 -17.39
N VAL A 70 -7.25 9.11 -16.76
CA VAL A 70 -6.69 10.46 -16.60
C VAL A 70 -5.36 10.40 -15.84
N SER A 71 -5.31 9.65 -14.75
CA SER A 71 -4.10 9.49 -13.93
C SER A 71 -2.92 8.95 -14.75
N MET A 72 -3.16 7.90 -15.54
CA MET A 72 -2.14 7.32 -16.44
C MET A 72 -1.67 8.33 -17.49
N PHE A 73 -2.60 9.10 -18.07
CA PHE A 73 -2.27 10.15 -19.04
C PHE A 73 -1.40 11.26 -18.42
N VAL A 74 -1.83 11.84 -17.29
CA VAL A 74 -1.15 13.00 -16.69
C VAL A 74 0.18 12.65 -16.02
N THR A 75 0.34 11.40 -15.55
CA THR A 75 1.59 10.93 -14.94
C THR A 75 2.53 10.23 -15.93
N GLY A 76 2.03 9.89 -17.12
CA GLY A 76 2.77 9.08 -18.10
C GLY A 76 3.06 7.64 -17.64
N GLN A 77 2.40 7.16 -16.59
CA GLN A 77 2.57 5.80 -16.07
C GLN A 77 1.50 4.87 -16.63
N SER A 78 1.86 3.66 -17.01
CA SER A 78 0.92 2.64 -17.53
C SER A 78 0.49 1.61 -16.49
N ASP A 79 1.15 1.57 -15.34
CA ASP A 79 1.04 0.52 -14.32
C ASP A 79 0.58 1.06 -12.96
N LEU A 80 -0.38 2.00 -12.97
CA LEU A 80 -0.98 2.52 -11.75
C LEU A 80 -1.89 1.46 -11.09
N ASP A 81 -1.75 1.35 -9.76
CA ASP A 81 -2.55 0.44 -8.95
C ASP A 81 -4.02 0.92 -8.83
N HIS A 82 -4.96 0.00 -9.08
CA HIS A 82 -6.39 0.35 -9.14
C HIS A 82 -6.94 0.72 -7.76
N GLU A 83 -6.60 -0.04 -6.73
CA GLU A 83 -7.11 0.18 -5.36
C GLU A 83 -6.60 1.51 -4.80
N THR A 84 -5.33 1.83 -5.03
CA THR A 84 -4.74 3.13 -4.69
C THR A 84 -5.42 4.25 -5.46
N GLY A 85 -5.73 4.04 -6.74
CA GLY A 85 -6.51 4.96 -7.56
C GLY A 85 -7.90 5.25 -6.99
N ASP A 86 -8.64 4.20 -6.58
CA ASP A 86 -9.95 4.33 -5.94
C ASP A 86 -9.87 5.18 -4.65
N ARG A 87 -8.83 4.97 -3.84
CA ARG A 87 -8.61 5.71 -2.60
C ARG A 87 -8.28 7.18 -2.86
N PHE A 88 -7.44 7.48 -3.85
CA PHE A 88 -7.18 8.86 -4.27
C PHE A 88 -8.43 9.54 -4.78
N PHE A 89 -9.18 8.88 -5.67
CA PHE A 89 -10.42 9.41 -6.23
C PHE A 89 -11.44 9.73 -5.12
N ALA A 90 -11.62 8.81 -4.16
CA ALA A 90 -12.51 9.02 -3.03
C ALA A 90 -12.05 10.20 -2.14
N ALA A 91 -10.75 10.32 -1.86
CA ALA A 91 -10.20 11.41 -1.06
C ALA A 91 -10.35 12.78 -1.75
N LEU A 92 -10.06 12.87 -3.05
CA LEU A 92 -10.23 14.09 -3.84
C LEU A 92 -11.72 14.48 -3.93
N SER A 93 -12.61 13.52 -4.15
CA SER A 93 -14.06 13.76 -4.23
C SER A 93 -14.69 14.25 -2.92
N ARG A 94 -14.13 13.86 -1.76
CA ARG A 94 -14.60 14.39 -0.47
C ARG A 94 -14.27 15.87 -0.27
N ARG A 95 -13.18 16.34 -0.89
CA ARG A 95 -12.70 17.72 -0.76
C ARG A 95 -13.31 18.63 -1.82
N ASP A 96 -13.66 18.06 -2.96
CA ASP A 96 -14.33 18.75 -4.05
C ASP A 96 -15.48 17.89 -4.59
N ALA A 97 -16.71 18.27 -4.27
CA ALA A 97 -17.91 17.56 -4.71
C ALA A 97 -18.08 17.57 -6.25
N SER A 98 -17.41 18.50 -6.95
CA SER A 98 -17.41 18.58 -8.42
C SER A 98 -16.27 17.80 -9.08
N PHE A 99 -15.42 17.14 -8.29
CA PHE A 99 -14.20 16.48 -8.78
C PHE A 99 -14.48 15.41 -9.85
N ALA A 100 -15.51 14.59 -9.64
CA ALA A 100 -15.95 13.60 -10.62
C ALA A 100 -16.23 14.23 -11.99
N THR A 101 -17.01 15.31 -12.02
CA THR A 101 -17.35 16.05 -13.24
C THR A 101 -16.11 16.68 -13.88
N LYS A 102 -15.16 17.17 -13.09
CA LYS A 102 -13.90 17.73 -13.59
C LYS A 102 -13.01 16.67 -14.23
N ILE A 103 -12.99 15.45 -13.69
CA ILE A 103 -12.28 14.31 -14.28
C ILE A 103 -12.90 13.92 -15.62
N ASP A 104 -14.23 13.83 -15.70
CA ASP A 104 -14.91 13.53 -16.97
C ASP A 104 -14.66 14.61 -18.02
N ALA A 105 -14.69 15.89 -17.63
CA ALA A 105 -14.38 17.00 -18.52
C ALA A 105 -12.93 16.96 -19.02
N LEU A 106 -11.98 16.66 -18.13
CA LEU A 106 -10.56 16.53 -18.49
C LEU A 106 -10.34 15.35 -19.44
N LEU A 107 -10.94 14.19 -19.16
CA LEU A 107 -10.83 13.02 -20.03
C LEU A 107 -11.41 13.30 -21.41
N ALA A 108 -12.61 13.89 -21.47
CA ALA A 108 -13.25 14.26 -22.72
C ALA A 108 -12.39 15.24 -23.54
N HIS A 109 -11.76 16.22 -22.88
CA HIS A 109 -10.88 17.17 -23.55
C HIS A 109 -9.63 16.48 -24.13
N VAL A 110 -9.01 15.57 -23.37
CA VAL A 110 -7.86 14.78 -23.83
C VAL A 110 -8.23 13.92 -25.05
N ASP A 111 -9.37 13.25 -25.01
CA ASP A 111 -9.84 12.38 -26.09
C ASP A 111 -10.23 13.16 -27.36
N GLN A 112 -10.91 14.31 -27.20
CA GLN A 112 -11.32 15.16 -28.32
C GLN A 112 -10.13 15.79 -29.06
N ALA A 113 -9.15 16.31 -28.30
CA ALA A 113 -7.95 16.91 -28.88
C ALA A 113 -6.91 15.86 -29.30
N LYS A 114 -7.09 14.59 -28.90
CA LYS A 114 -6.18 13.48 -29.16
C LYS A 114 -4.74 13.76 -28.72
N PHE A 115 -4.59 14.35 -27.53
CA PHE A 115 -3.26 14.61 -26.98
C PHE A 115 -2.52 13.28 -26.76
N SER A 116 -1.28 13.19 -27.22
CA SER A 116 -0.45 11.98 -27.06
C SER A 116 0.12 11.84 -25.66
N ASN A 117 0.33 12.96 -24.96
CA ASN A 117 0.94 13.02 -23.64
C ASN A 117 0.65 14.38 -22.97
N MET A 118 1.11 14.52 -21.74
CA MET A 118 0.97 15.74 -20.95
C MET A 118 1.65 16.96 -21.60
N ASP A 119 2.80 16.80 -22.25
CA ASP A 119 3.50 17.92 -22.92
C ASP A 119 2.66 18.51 -24.06
N ALA A 120 2.00 17.66 -24.85
CA ALA A 120 1.09 18.08 -25.90
C ALA A 120 -0.14 18.81 -25.35
N PHE A 121 -0.66 18.37 -24.20
CA PHE A 121 -1.75 19.04 -23.48
C PHE A 121 -1.31 20.43 -22.99
N LEU A 122 -0.13 20.56 -22.40
CA LEU A 122 0.40 21.84 -21.91
C LEU A 122 0.74 22.83 -23.03
N ALA A 123 1.14 22.33 -24.19
CA ALA A 123 1.45 23.16 -25.36
C ALA A 123 0.19 23.78 -26.02
N ALA A 124 -1.00 23.24 -25.77
CA ALA A 124 -2.25 23.80 -26.27
C ALA A 124 -2.57 25.11 -25.53
N THR A 125 -2.44 26.25 -26.21
CA THR A 125 -2.64 27.58 -25.58
C THR A 125 -4.05 28.14 -25.83
N PRO A 126 -4.73 28.71 -24.82
CA PRO A 126 -4.54 28.48 -23.39
C PRO A 126 -5.28 27.20 -22.96
N ALA A 127 -4.56 26.29 -22.31
CA ALA A 127 -5.18 25.20 -21.57
C ALA A 127 -6.09 25.81 -20.49
N ASP A 128 -7.34 25.34 -20.43
CA ASP A 128 -8.30 25.80 -19.43
C ASP A 128 -7.69 25.66 -18.03
N ALA A 129 -7.62 26.77 -17.28
CA ALA A 129 -7.01 26.81 -15.96
C ALA A 129 -7.65 25.80 -14.98
N THR A 130 -8.94 25.50 -15.14
CA THR A 130 -9.65 24.51 -14.34
C THR A 130 -9.18 23.09 -14.67
N LEU A 131 -9.00 22.80 -15.96
CA LEU A 131 -8.48 21.51 -16.41
C LEU A 131 -7.03 21.31 -15.97
N LEU A 132 -6.20 22.34 -16.10
CA LEU A 132 -4.82 22.32 -15.63
C LEU A 132 -4.72 22.14 -14.11
N ALA A 133 -5.55 22.85 -13.34
CA ALA A 133 -5.61 22.69 -11.89
C ALA A 133 -6.06 21.27 -11.49
N THR A 134 -7.03 20.70 -12.20
CA THR A 134 -7.49 19.32 -11.98
C THR A 134 -6.40 18.31 -12.31
N ALA A 135 -5.71 18.48 -13.44
CA ALA A 135 -4.59 17.60 -13.80
C ALA A 135 -3.45 17.70 -12.77
N THR A 136 -3.15 18.91 -12.31
CA THR A 136 -2.13 19.17 -11.28
C THR A 136 -2.49 18.50 -9.95
N SER A 137 -3.75 18.55 -9.51
CA SER A 137 -4.16 17.90 -8.25
C SER A 137 -4.03 16.37 -8.32
N VAL A 138 -4.36 15.77 -9.47
CA VAL A 138 -4.15 14.34 -9.73
C VAL A 138 -2.66 13.99 -9.69
N VAL A 139 -1.82 14.72 -10.41
CA VAL A 139 -0.36 14.50 -10.43
C VAL A 139 0.23 14.62 -9.03
N SER A 140 -0.12 15.67 -8.30
CA SER A 140 0.34 15.89 -6.93
C SER A 140 -0.06 14.74 -6.00
N ALA A 141 -1.30 14.26 -6.08
CA ALA A 141 -1.76 13.15 -5.26
C ALA A 141 -0.91 11.88 -5.49
N TRP A 142 -0.68 11.51 -6.74
CA TRP A 142 0.12 10.33 -7.09
C TRP A 142 1.60 10.46 -6.74
N TYR A 143 2.20 11.62 -6.98
CA TYR A 143 3.62 11.84 -6.68
C TYR A 143 3.90 11.94 -5.20
N LEU A 144 3.02 12.61 -4.44
CA LEU A 144 3.24 12.85 -3.02
C LEU A 144 2.66 11.75 -2.12
N GLY A 145 1.69 10.97 -2.61
CA GLY A 145 1.02 9.97 -1.81
C GLY A 145 -0.03 10.53 -0.85
N ILE A 146 -0.28 11.84 -0.90
CA ILE A 146 -1.19 12.57 0.00
C ILE A 146 -2.22 13.36 -0.80
N VAL A 147 -3.37 13.64 -0.19
CA VAL A 147 -4.39 14.53 -0.74
C VAL A 147 -4.67 15.66 0.25
N GLY A 148 -4.57 16.91 -0.22
CA GLY A 148 -4.71 18.10 0.61
C GLY A 148 -3.38 18.78 0.91
N ASP A 149 -3.42 19.75 1.82
CA ASP A 149 -2.29 20.64 2.10
C ASP A 149 -2.03 20.74 3.60
N ALA A 150 -0.75 20.73 3.97
CA ALA A 150 -0.30 20.98 5.33
C ALA A 150 -1.04 20.14 6.39
N ALA A 151 -1.82 20.79 7.26
CA ALA A 151 -2.41 20.18 8.45
C ALA A 151 -3.59 19.23 8.17
N ASP A 152 -4.18 19.29 6.97
CA ASP A 152 -5.33 18.46 6.59
C ASP A 152 -5.00 17.41 5.52
N ALA A 153 -3.70 17.19 5.27
CA ALA A 153 -3.23 16.23 4.31
C ALA A 153 -3.62 14.80 4.73
N GLU A 154 -4.36 14.12 3.87
CA GLU A 154 -4.71 12.72 4.04
C GLU A 154 -3.66 11.83 3.36
N LEU A 155 -2.97 10.99 4.13
CA LEU A 155 -2.03 10.01 3.59
C LEU A 155 -2.78 8.84 2.95
N ILE A 156 -2.62 8.68 1.64
CA ILE A 156 -3.20 7.58 0.88
C ILE A 156 -2.18 6.45 0.73
N THR A 157 -1.02 6.75 0.18
CA THR A 157 0.10 5.79 0.09
C THR A 157 1.39 6.47 0.46
N TYR A 158 2.32 5.69 1.02
CA TYR A 158 3.64 6.20 1.39
C TYR A 158 4.70 5.59 0.49
N ALA A 159 4.96 4.29 0.63
CA ALA A 159 6.04 3.61 -0.10
C ALA A 159 5.78 3.52 -1.62
N ASP A 160 4.52 3.54 -2.05
CA ASP A 160 4.15 3.43 -3.47
C ASP A 160 3.91 4.81 -4.14
N ALA A 161 4.18 5.92 -3.44
CA ALA A 161 4.12 7.25 -4.04
C ALA A 161 5.11 7.37 -5.21
N LEU A 162 4.69 8.00 -6.31
CA LEU A 162 5.47 7.99 -7.55
C LEU A 162 6.84 8.68 -7.40
N MET A 163 7.01 9.61 -6.46
CA MET A 163 8.30 10.26 -6.21
C MET A 163 9.43 9.27 -5.86
N TYR A 164 9.09 8.10 -5.30
CA TYR A 164 10.06 7.09 -4.89
C TYR A 164 10.42 6.12 -6.01
N ARG A 165 9.67 6.09 -7.12
CA ARG A 165 9.93 5.15 -8.22
C ARG A 165 11.31 5.33 -8.86
N PRO A 166 11.79 6.56 -9.17
CA PRO A 166 13.07 6.75 -9.85
C PRO A 166 14.28 6.26 -9.04
N THR A 167 14.17 6.21 -7.71
CA THR A 167 15.26 5.83 -6.80
C THR A 167 15.06 4.44 -6.19
N ARG A 168 14.03 3.72 -6.63
CA ARG A 168 13.70 2.37 -6.12
C ARG A 168 14.87 1.42 -6.34
N GLY A 169 15.31 0.76 -5.27
CA GLY A 169 16.46 -0.15 -5.30
C GLY A 169 17.83 0.52 -5.15
N ILE A 170 17.89 1.85 -5.17
CA ILE A 170 19.12 2.62 -4.88
C ILE A 170 19.02 3.27 -3.50
N LEU A 171 17.92 4.00 -3.25
CA LEU A 171 17.64 4.63 -1.97
C LEU A 171 16.48 3.89 -1.30
N ALA A 172 16.60 3.64 0.00
CA ALA A 172 15.47 3.22 0.80
C ALA A 172 14.44 4.35 0.88
N VAL A 173 13.16 3.99 0.79
CA VAL A 173 12.08 4.92 1.19
C VAL A 173 12.34 5.28 2.66
N PRO A 174 12.25 6.56 3.07
CA PRO A 174 12.51 6.94 4.45
C PRO A 174 11.65 6.10 5.41
N THR A 175 12.16 5.79 6.61
CA THR A 175 11.52 4.86 7.57
C THR A 175 11.53 3.37 7.17
N TYR A 176 11.65 3.02 5.88
CA TYR A 176 11.78 1.64 5.38
C TYR A 176 13.25 1.29 5.10
N GLY A 177 14.13 1.52 6.09
CA GLY A 177 15.56 1.25 5.95
C GLY A 177 15.85 -0.15 5.37
N PRO A 178 17.00 -0.37 4.70
CA PRO A 178 17.20 -1.54 3.83
C PRO A 178 17.30 -2.89 4.56
N GLY A 179 17.04 -2.93 5.87
CA GLY A 179 17.24 -4.07 6.75
C GLY A 179 18.54 -3.98 7.57
N PRO A 180 18.83 -5.01 8.37
CA PRO A 180 20.03 -5.06 9.22
C PRO A 180 21.33 -4.93 8.41
N LEU A 181 22.33 -4.23 8.99
CA LEU A 181 23.68 -4.07 8.42
C LEU A 181 23.76 -3.33 7.07
N ALA A 182 22.69 -2.64 6.65
CA ALA A 182 22.67 -1.92 5.39
C ALA A 182 23.63 -0.71 5.30
N TRP A 183 24.20 -0.29 6.42
CA TRP A 183 25.18 0.80 6.52
C TRP A 183 26.61 0.37 6.14
N GLY A 184 26.81 -0.90 5.78
CA GLY A 184 28.10 -1.44 5.33
C GLY A 184 29.04 -1.86 6.46
N ALA A 185 30.24 -2.31 6.08
CA ALA A 185 31.27 -2.68 7.04
C ALA A 185 31.84 -1.44 7.74
N LYS A 186 32.19 -1.59 9.02
CA LYS A 186 32.85 -0.54 9.79
C LYS A 186 34.16 -0.12 9.06
N PRO A 187 34.40 1.18 8.81
CA PRO A 187 35.65 1.63 8.20
C PRO A 187 36.85 1.30 9.10
N GLN A 188 37.98 0.96 8.47
CA GLN A 188 39.24 0.70 9.17
C GLN A 188 39.74 2.01 9.78
N SER A 189 40.09 2.02 11.08
CA SER A 189 40.74 3.19 11.67
C SER A 189 42.17 3.29 11.10
N SER A 190 42.52 4.46 10.58
CA SER A 190 43.90 4.82 10.21
C SER A 190 44.81 4.86 11.42
#